data_AF-A0A7C1DKG9-F1
#
_entry.id   AF-A0A7C1DKG9-F1
#
_cell.length_a   1.000
_cell.length_b   1.000
_cell.length_c   1.000
_cell.angle_alpha   90.00
_cell.angle_beta   90.00
_cell.angle_gamma   90.00
#
_symmetry.space_group_name_H-M   'P 1'
#
loop_
_entity.id
_entity.type
_entity.pdbx_description
1 polymer ?
#
loop_
_entity_poly.entity_id
_entity_poly.type
_entity_poly.pdbx_seq_one_letter_code
_entity_poly.pdbx_strand_id
1 'polypeptide(L)'
;MFPKILKFIGMVIGGVVLGVLIAFVFGWIVMLLWNRLMPPIFGLPAISFWQAWGLVILSHLLFKAGGHHPHREVAKCTPGWKHPFRDKLEGHLFADARGAEKESGA
;
A
#
# COMPACT_ATOMS: atom_id res chain seq x y z
N MET A 1 -16.03 -15.45 11.32
CA MET A 1 -15.20 -14.25 11.01
C MET A 1 -13.73 -14.38 11.45
N PHE A 2 -13.38 -15.26 12.40
CA PHE A 2 -12.00 -15.49 12.88
C PHE A 2 -10.97 -16.16 11.94
N PRO A 3 -11.31 -17.07 11.00
CA PRO A 3 -10.27 -17.85 10.29
C PRO A 3 -9.46 -17.02 9.29
N LYS A 4 -9.98 -15.87 8.84
CA LYS A 4 -9.24 -14.98 7.93
C LYS A 4 -8.11 -14.24 8.64
N ILE A 5 -8.32 -13.82 9.89
CA ILE A 5 -7.32 -13.13 10.70
C ILE A 5 -6.14 -14.05 11.00
N LEU A 6 -6.42 -15.34 11.24
CA LEU A 6 -5.40 -16.33 11.57
C LEU A 6 -4.45 -16.60 10.38
N LYS A 7 -4.98 -16.67 9.15
CA LYS A 7 -4.14 -16.76 7.93
C LYS A 7 -3.37 -15.47 7.67
N PHE A 8 -3.97 -14.31 7.95
CA PHE A 8 -3.31 -13.02 7.80
C PHE A 8 -2.12 -12.88 8.76
N ILE A 9 -2.30 -13.25 10.02
CA ILE A 9 -1.25 -13.25 11.04
C ILE A 9 -0.12 -14.20 10.63
N GLY A 10 -0.43 -15.42 10.18
CA GLY A 10 0.59 -16.38 9.72
C GLY A 10 1.40 -15.88 8.51
N MET A 11 0.73 -15.29 7.51
CA MET A 11 1.38 -14.76 6.32
C MET A 11 2.22 -13.50 6.62
N VAL A 12 1.74 -12.64 7.51
CA VAL A 12 2.49 -11.46 7.98
C VAL A 12 3.71 -11.88 8.81
N ILE A 13 3.56 -12.84 9.72
CA ILE A 13 4.69 -13.35 10.52
C ILE A 13 5.75 -13.95 9.60
N GLY A 14 5.38 -14.76 8.61
CA GLY A 14 6.35 -15.34 7.67
C GLY A 14 7.14 -14.28 6.90
N GLY A 15 6.46 -13.25 6.39
CA GLY A 15 7.11 -12.14 5.69
C GLY A 15 7.99 -11.28 6.60
N VAL A 16 7.53 -11.02 7.83
CA VAL A 16 8.29 -10.25 8.83
C VAL A 16 9.53 -11.01 9.28
N VAL A 17 9.44 -12.31 9.52
CA VAL A 17 10.60 -13.14 9.91
C VAL A 17 11.69 -13.10 8.83
N LEU A 18 11.32 -13.21 7.56
CA LEU A 18 12.28 -13.11 6.46
C LEU A 18 12.91 -11.71 6.37
N GLY A 19 12.08 -10.65 6.51
CA GLY A 19 12.57 -9.27 6.53
C GLY A 19 13.51 -8.98 7.70
N VAL A 20 13.17 -9.49 8.90
CA VAL A 20 14.00 -9.34 10.11
C VAL A 20 15.31 -10.11 9.98
N LEU A 21 15.31 -11.30 9.40
CA LEU A 21 16.54 -12.06 9.15
C LEU A 21 17.50 -11.30 8.24
N ILE A 22 16.99 -10.74 7.13
CA ILE A 22 17.80 -9.94 6.21
C ILE A 22 18.32 -8.67 6.91
N ALA A 23 17.47 -7.99 7.68
CA ALA A 23 17.86 -6.82 8.47
C ALA A 23 18.92 -7.15 9.53
N PHE A 24 18.83 -8.31 10.17
CA PHE A 24 19.81 -8.79 11.15
C PHE A 24 21.18 -9.05 10.51
N VAL A 25 21.19 -9.71 9.35
CA VAL A 25 22.43 -9.96 8.59
C VAL A 25 23.07 -8.64 8.18
N PHE A 26 22.26 -7.68 7.71
CA PHE A 26 22.74 -6.36 7.36
C PHE A 26 23.29 -5.61 8.59
N GLY A 27 22.58 -5.63 9.72
CA GLY A 27 23.05 -5.05 10.98
C GLY A 27 24.35 -5.68 11.49
N TRP A 28 24.52 -6.99 11.30
CA TRP A 28 25.76 -7.70 11.64
C TRP A 28 26.95 -7.25 10.79
N ILE A 29 26.74 -7.11 9.47
CA ILE A 29 27.75 -6.58 8.55
C ILE A 29 28.12 -5.15 8.93
N VAL A 30 27.13 -4.30 9.24
CA VAL A 30 27.35 -2.93 9.69
C VAL A 30 28.19 -2.90 10.97
N MET A 31 27.89 -3.75 11.97
CA MET A 31 28.69 -3.84 13.20
C MET A 31 30.15 -4.26 12.92
N LEU A 32 30.36 -5.30 12.12
CA LEU A 32 31.70 -5.79 11.77
C LEU A 32 32.50 -4.74 11.00
N LEU A 33 31.87 -4.12 10.01
CA LEU A 33 32.49 -3.10 9.18
C LEU A 33 32.82 -1.85 10.00
N TRP A 34 31.90 -1.41 10.86
CA TRP A 34 32.12 -0.27 11.74
C TRP A 34 33.28 -0.54 12.69
N ASN A 35 33.31 -1.69 13.37
CA ASN A 35 34.37 -2.04 14.31
C ASN A 35 35.75 -2.23 13.64
N ARG A 36 35.78 -2.56 12.35
CA ARG A 36 37.02 -2.67 11.57
C ARG A 36 37.51 -1.34 10.97
N LEU A 37 36.62 -0.36 10.75
CA LEU A 37 36.98 0.90 10.09
C LEU A 37 37.06 2.07 11.07
N MET A 38 36.04 2.29 11.88
CA MET A 38 35.93 3.52 12.68
C MET A 38 36.93 3.58 13.86
N PRO A 39 37.11 2.52 14.67
CA PRO A 39 38.12 2.54 15.73
C PRO A 39 39.56 2.75 15.22
N PRO A 40 40.04 2.06 14.17
CA PRO A 40 41.42 2.24 13.71
C PRO A 40 41.64 3.52 12.90
N ILE A 41 40.64 4.05 12.19
CA ILE A 41 40.80 5.24 11.34
C ILE A 41 40.59 6.54 12.13
N PHE A 42 39.59 6.56 13.02
CA PHE A 42 39.18 7.77 13.73
C PHE A 42 39.42 7.72 15.25
N GLY A 43 39.86 6.58 15.80
CA GLY A 43 40.07 6.42 17.24
C GLY A 43 38.79 6.41 18.07
N LEU A 44 37.62 6.24 17.43
CA LEU A 44 36.33 6.20 18.13
C LEU A 44 36.12 4.85 18.85
N PRO A 45 35.34 4.83 19.94
CA PRO A 45 35.00 3.60 20.63
C PRO A 45 34.23 2.63 19.72
N ALA A 46 34.52 1.33 19.88
CA ALA A 46 33.80 0.27 19.19
C ALA A 46 32.31 0.32 19.53
N ILE A 47 31.48 0.03 18.53
CA ILE A 47 30.03 0.06 18.67
C ILE A 47 29.56 -1.28 19.23
N SER A 48 28.78 -1.22 20.31
CA SER A 48 28.13 -2.40 20.88
C SER A 48 26.93 -2.84 20.04
N PHE A 49 26.50 -4.09 20.21
CA PHE A 49 25.35 -4.64 19.48
C PHE A 49 24.11 -3.73 19.57
N TRP A 50 23.81 -3.20 20.76
CA TRP A 50 22.70 -2.26 20.99
C TRP A 50 22.85 -0.92 20.25
N GLN A 51 24.08 -0.41 20.12
CA GLN A 51 24.33 0.82 19.38
C GLN A 51 24.23 0.61 17.85
N ALA A 52 24.62 -0.56 17.34
CA ALA A 52 24.41 -0.91 15.94
C ALA A 52 22.91 -0.92 15.58
N TRP A 53 22.06 -1.45 16.48
CA TRP A 53 20.60 -1.35 16.35
C TRP A 53 20.10 0.10 16.36
N GLY A 54 20.63 0.94 17.25
CA GLY A 54 20.33 2.37 17.27
C GLY A 54 20.64 3.07 15.94
N LEU A 55 21.82 2.79 15.35
CA LEU A 55 22.21 3.32 14.03
C LEU A 55 21.30 2.83 12.90
N VAL A 56 20.97 1.54 12.89
CA VAL A 56 20.05 0.97 11.89
C VAL A 56 18.69 1.64 11.99
N ILE A 57 18.14 1.80 13.21
CA ILE A 57 16.86 2.48 13.45
C ILE A 57 16.94 3.95 13.03
N LEU A 58 18.03 4.65 13.35
CA LEU A 58 18.22 6.06 12.98
C LEU A 58 18.27 6.23 11.46
N SER A 59 19.05 5.40 10.75
CA SER A 59 19.05 5.38 9.28
C SER A 59 17.67 5.03 8.75
N HIS A 60 16.97 4.06 9.34
CA HIS A 60 15.61 3.75 8.92
C HIS A 60 14.69 4.94 9.14
N LEU A 61 14.76 5.64 10.26
CA LEU A 61 13.95 6.82 10.53
C LEU A 61 14.26 7.94 9.53
N LEU A 62 15.54 8.18 9.24
CA LEU A 62 15.99 9.25 8.36
C LEU A 62 15.66 8.99 6.89
N PHE A 63 15.88 7.76 6.41
CA PHE A 63 15.59 7.37 5.03
C PHE A 63 14.11 7.00 4.81
N LYS A 64 13.40 6.46 5.82
CA LYS A 64 11.96 6.16 5.76
C LYS A 64 11.09 7.40 5.98
N ALA A 65 11.59 8.44 6.65
CA ALA A 65 10.91 9.74 6.69
C ALA A 65 11.07 10.54 5.38
N GLY A 66 11.99 10.15 4.49
CA GLY A 66 12.29 10.90 3.26
C GLY A 66 11.61 10.40 1.98
N GLY A 67 10.79 9.33 2.00
CA GLY A 67 10.37 8.66 0.76
C GLY A 67 8.90 8.24 0.71
N HIS A 68 8.20 8.86 -0.25
CA HIS A 68 6.92 8.49 -0.87
C HIS A 68 5.64 9.02 -0.21
N HIS A 69 5.25 10.21 -0.65
CA HIS A 69 3.85 10.47 -0.99
C HIS A 69 3.36 9.32 -1.91
N PRO A 70 2.35 8.51 -1.53
CA PRO A 70 1.52 7.92 -2.55
C PRO A 70 0.78 9.10 -3.19
N HIS A 71 1.15 9.43 -4.42
CA HIS A 71 0.23 10.10 -5.32
C HIS A 71 -0.98 9.17 -5.41
N ARG A 72 -1.98 9.46 -4.56
CA ARG A 72 -3.27 8.80 -4.57
C ARG A 72 -3.94 9.28 -5.85
N GLU A 73 -3.61 8.68 -6.98
CA GLU A 73 -4.52 8.63 -8.12
C GLU A 73 -5.75 7.86 -7.67
N VAL A 74 -6.65 8.53 -6.96
CA VAL A 74 -8.05 8.19 -7.04
C VAL A 74 -8.50 8.70 -8.40
N ALA A 75 -8.16 7.97 -9.45
CA ALA A 75 -8.93 8.01 -10.67
C ALA A 75 -10.32 7.45 -10.33
N LYS A 76 -11.20 8.30 -9.80
CA LYS A 76 -12.65 8.08 -9.90
C LYS A 76 -13.04 8.36 -11.35
N CYS A 77 -12.60 7.49 -12.26
CA CYS A 77 -13.29 7.36 -13.54
C CYS A 77 -14.35 6.29 -13.32
N THR A 78 -15.50 6.72 -12.80
CA THR A 78 -16.76 6.12 -13.19
C THR A 78 -16.81 6.20 -14.72
N PRO A 79 -16.82 5.10 -15.50
CA PRO A 79 -17.11 5.21 -16.92
C PRO A 79 -18.59 5.55 -17.00
N GLY A 80 -18.89 6.82 -17.28
CA GLY A 80 -20.23 7.33 -17.58
C GLY A 80 -20.73 6.82 -18.92
N TRP A 81 -20.89 5.50 -19.08
CA TRP A 81 -21.22 4.85 -20.36
C TRP A 81 -22.63 4.27 -20.42
N LYS A 82 -23.59 4.85 -19.69
CA LYS A 82 -25.00 4.42 -19.74
C LYS A 82 -26.01 5.46 -20.20
N HIS A 83 -25.58 6.62 -20.71
CA HIS A 83 -26.54 7.67 -21.06
C HIS A 83 -27.19 7.66 -22.46
N PRO A 84 -26.72 6.95 -23.52
CA PRO A 84 -27.50 6.97 -24.77
C PRO A 84 -28.67 5.97 -24.80
N PHE A 85 -28.69 4.96 -23.91
CA PHE A 85 -29.70 3.89 -24.00
C PHE A 85 -31.01 4.22 -23.29
N ARG A 86 -30.95 4.90 -22.12
CA ARG A 86 -32.14 5.20 -21.33
C ARG A 86 -33.03 6.23 -22.02
N ASP A 87 -32.43 7.27 -22.59
CA ASP A 87 -33.17 8.34 -23.30
C ASP A 87 -33.94 7.78 -24.51
N LYS A 88 -33.37 6.79 -25.21
CA LYS A 88 -34.01 6.16 -26.37
C LYS A 88 -35.13 5.18 -25.95
N LEU A 89 -34.92 4.41 -24.88
CA LEU A 89 -35.93 3.47 -24.39
C LEU A 89 -37.15 4.20 -23.82
N GLU A 90 -36.93 5.28 -23.07
CA GLU A 90 -38.01 6.07 -22.49
C GLU A 90 -38.83 6.77 -23.58
N GLY A 91 -38.18 7.35 -24.60
CA GLY A 91 -38.88 7.98 -25.72
C GLY A 91 -39.87 7.05 -26.46
N HIS A 92 -39.50 5.78 -26.67
CA HIS A 92 -40.38 4.82 -27.35
C HIS A 92 -41.50 4.28 -26.44
N LEU A 93 -41.21 4.00 -25.16
CA LEU A 93 -42.24 3.54 -24.22
C LEU A 93 -43.33 4.60 -23.98
N PHE A 94 -42.95 5.87 -23.86
CA PHE A 94 -43.91 6.95 -23.62
C PHE A 94 -44.67 7.39 -24.88
N ALA A 95 -44.12 7.16 -26.08
CA ALA A 95 -44.85 7.37 -27.32
C ALA A 95 -45.98 6.34 -27.49
N ASP A 96 -45.72 5.09 -27.13
CA ASP A 96 -46.70 4.00 -27.20
C ASP A 96 -47.82 4.14 -26.15
N ALA A 97 -47.46 4.51 -24.92
CA ALA A 97 -48.43 4.73 -23.84
C ALA A 97 -49.43 5.86 -24.13
N ARG A 98 -48.99 6.96 -24.75
CA ARG A 98 -49.89 8.05 -25.17
C ARG A 98 -50.74 7.69 -26.39
N GLY A 99 -50.28 6.78 -27.24
CA GLY A 99 -51.08 6.23 -28.33
C GLY A 99 -52.23 5.38 -27.81
N ALA A 100 -51.93 4.45 -26.89
CA ALA A 100 -52.92 3.56 -26.29
C ALA A 100 -54.00 4.30 -25.46
N GLU A 101 -53.64 5.38 -24.77
CA GLU A 101 -54.62 6.19 -24.03
C GLU A 101 -55.63 6.88 -24.98
N LYS A 102 -55.18 7.33 -26.16
CA LYS A 102 -56.06 7.99 -27.14
C LYS A 102 -57.02 7.05 -27.85
N GLU A 103 -56.66 5.78 -28.01
CA GLU A 103 -57.54 4.77 -28.62
C GLU A 103 -58.60 4.22 -27.66
N SER A 104 -58.38 4.28 -26.34
CA SER A 104 -59.36 3.82 -25.35
C SER A 104 -60.39 4.89 -24.96
N GLY A 105 -60.19 6.16 -25.34
CA GLY A 105 -61.09 7.28 -25.03
C GLY A 105 -61.98 7.73 -26.19
N ALA A 106 -61.99 7.00 -27.31
CA ALA A 106 -62.81 7.25 -28.50
C ALA A 106 -64.01 6.30 -28.58
#